data_AF-A0A6B3F0F0-F1
#
_entry.id   AF-A0A6B3F0F0-F1
#
_cell.length_a   1.000
_cell.length_b   1.000
_cell.length_c   1.000
_cell.angle_alpha   90.00
_cell.angle_beta   90.00
_cell.angle_gamma   90.00
#
_symmetry.space_group_name_H-M   'P 1'
#
loop_
_entity.id
_entity.type
_entity.pdbx_description
1 polymer ?
#
loop_
_entity_poly.entity_id
_entity_poly.type
_entity_poly.pdbx_seq_one_letter_code
_entity_poly.pdbx_strand_id
1 'polypeptide(L)'
;MNSVEHPEVFHGLPVLTLPCAEDVGGSAGSVAWRLDCGQEEVPFPDLWRHFLDTVDPAGARALLIGPWREDDYSVLAPVVELLVSAADRFTDLRALFLADVVGEECEVSWLAMCDITPVLEAFPLLEELTVRGGGEGVPDEATLELRPVRHGALKSLRFESGGLPGHVADYWDPEGEESRYVAVSE
;
A
#
# COMPACT_ATOMS: atom_id res chain seq x y z
N MET A 1 -15.39 -0.32 18.98
CA MET A 1 -14.22 -0.18 18.10
C MET A 1 -14.32 -1.35 17.14
N ASN A 2 -14.62 -1.08 15.88
CA ASN A 2 -14.52 -2.11 14.85
C ASN A 2 -13.03 -2.38 14.70
N SER A 3 -12.60 -3.62 14.90
CA SER A 3 -11.24 -4.02 14.57
C SER A 3 -11.02 -3.80 13.07
N VAL A 4 -9.87 -3.26 12.70
CA VAL A 4 -9.46 -3.17 11.30
C VAL A 4 -9.13 -4.59 10.83
N GLU A 5 -9.69 -5.00 9.70
CA GLU A 5 -9.54 -6.34 9.13
C GLU A 5 -8.86 -6.26 7.75
N HIS A 6 -8.27 -7.36 7.31
CA HIS A 6 -7.79 -7.47 5.93
C HIS A 6 -8.98 -7.48 4.95
N PRO A 7 -8.92 -6.75 3.84
CA PRO A 7 -9.99 -6.79 2.84
C PRO A 7 -10.03 -8.15 2.14
N GLU A 8 -11.19 -8.79 2.07
CA GLU A 8 -11.40 -9.97 1.20
C GLU A 8 -11.48 -9.57 -0.29
N VAL A 9 -11.84 -8.31 -0.56
CA VAL A 9 -11.97 -7.72 -1.89
C VAL A 9 -11.33 -6.34 -1.90
N PHE A 10 -10.46 -6.08 -2.88
CA PHE A 10 -9.84 -4.78 -3.10
C PHE A 10 -9.94 -4.40 -4.57
N HIS A 11 -10.34 -3.15 -4.85
CA HIS A 11 -10.60 -2.67 -6.22
C HIS A 11 -11.59 -3.56 -7.01
N GLY A 12 -12.57 -4.14 -6.31
CA GLY A 12 -13.54 -5.07 -6.90
C GLY A 12 -12.98 -6.44 -7.29
N LEU A 13 -11.75 -6.76 -6.92
CA LEU A 13 -11.08 -8.03 -7.17
C LEU A 13 -10.93 -8.82 -5.86
N PRO A 14 -11.12 -10.14 -5.85
CA PRO A 14 -10.85 -10.96 -4.68
C PRO A 14 -9.36 -10.90 -4.33
N VAL A 15 -9.05 -10.78 -3.04
CA VAL A 15 -7.67 -10.74 -2.54
C VAL A 15 -7.09 -12.15 -2.47
N LEU A 16 -5.87 -12.31 -2.96
CA LEU A 16 -5.09 -13.54 -2.92
C LEU A 16 -3.74 -13.21 -2.29
N THR A 17 -3.42 -13.90 -1.18
CA THR A 17 -2.19 -13.68 -0.42
C THR A 17 -1.08 -14.66 -0.81
N LEU A 18 0.07 -14.12 -1.22
CA LEU A 18 1.34 -14.85 -1.33
C LEU A 18 2.13 -14.71 -0.02
N PRO A 19 2.91 -15.73 0.38
CA PRO A 19 3.31 -16.92 -0.39
C PRO A 19 2.34 -18.13 -0.34
N CYS A 20 1.32 -18.12 0.51
CA CYS A 20 0.43 -19.28 0.75
C CYS A 20 -0.43 -19.73 -0.45
N ALA A 21 -0.48 -18.95 -1.53
CA ALA A 21 -1.25 -19.30 -2.71
C ALA A 21 -0.55 -20.37 -3.57
N GLU A 22 -0.50 -21.60 -3.05
CA GLU A 22 0.15 -22.72 -3.76
C GLU A 22 -0.62 -23.18 -5.02
N ASP A 23 -1.83 -22.67 -5.32
CA ASP A 23 -2.65 -23.26 -6.39
C ASP A 23 -3.73 -22.34 -7.02
N VAL A 24 -3.64 -21.03 -6.88
CA VAL A 24 -4.71 -20.18 -7.41
C VAL A 24 -4.41 -19.80 -8.86
N GLY A 25 -5.08 -20.46 -9.80
CA GLY A 25 -5.11 -20.15 -11.24
C GLY A 25 -5.75 -18.80 -11.58
N GLY A 26 -5.55 -17.78 -10.74
CA GLY A 26 -5.90 -16.41 -11.01
C GLY A 26 -4.98 -15.87 -12.09
N SER A 27 -5.56 -15.44 -13.21
CA SER A 27 -4.84 -14.58 -14.14
C SER A 27 -4.40 -13.30 -13.40
N ALA A 28 -3.26 -12.71 -13.78
CA ALA A 28 -2.69 -11.54 -13.10
C ALA A 28 -3.72 -10.42 -12.84
N GLY A 29 -4.67 -10.22 -13.75
CA GLY A 29 -5.70 -9.17 -13.64
C GLY A 29 -7.04 -9.58 -13.03
N SER A 30 -7.22 -10.85 -12.62
CA SER A 30 -8.49 -11.34 -12.03
C SER A 30 -8.53 -11.29 -10.51
N VAL A 31 -7.42 -10.96 -9.86
CA VAL A 31 -7.29 -10.93 -8.39
C VAL A 31 -6.53 -9.67 -7.98
N ALA A 32 -6.69 -9.28 -6.72
CA ALA A 32 -5.80 -8.34 -6.06
C ALA A 32 -4.71 -9.12 -5.31
N TRP A 33 -3.46 -8.93 -5.71
CA TRP A 33 -2.34 -9.68 -5.14
C TRP A 33 -1.93 -9.04 -3.82
N ARG A 34 -1.90 -9.80 -2.73
CA ARG A 34 -1.38 -9.37 -1.43
C ARG A 34 -0.06 -10.07 -1.16
N LEU A 35 0.98 -9.31 -0.83
CA LEU A 35 2.29 -9.83 -0.46
C LEU A 35 2.46 -9.73 1.05
N ASP A 36 2.56 -10.88 1.73
CA ASP A 36 2.66 -10.97 3.18
C ASP A 36 3.94 -11.71 3.59
N CYS A 37 4.85 -11.00 4.25
CA CYS A 37 6.10 -11.55 4.76
C CYS A 37 5.92 -12.23 6.13
N GLY A 38 4.89 -11.86 6.89
CA GLY A 38 4.67 -12.30 8.26
C GLY A 38 4.20 -13.75 8.37
N GLN A 39 3.44 -14.26 7.39
CA GLN A 39 2.91 -15.64 7.48
C GLN A 39 3.98 -16.73 7.44
N GLU A 40 4.98 -16.57 6.58
CA GLU A 40 6.06 -17.56 6.37
C GLU A 40 7.44 -17.01 6.78
N GLU A 41 7.49 -15.83 7.41
CA GLU A 41 8.72 -15.13 7.82
C GLU A 41 9.74 -15.00 6.68
N VAL A 42 9.27 -14.63 5.48
CA VAL A 42 10.10 -14.48 4.27
C VAL A 42 10.51 -13.02 4.09
N PRO A 43 11.79 -12.70 3.83
CA PRO A 43 12.22 -11.35 3.51
C PRO A 43 11.45 -10.75 2.34
N PHE A 44 11.00 -9.49 2.47
CA PHE A 44 10.22 -8.83 1.43
C PHE A 44 10.88 -8.86 0.03
N PRO A 45 12.20 -8.62 -0.13
CA PRO A 45 12.84 -8.69 -1.44
C PRO A 45 12.74 -10.07 -2.11
N ASP A 46 12.73 -11.14 -1.32
CA ASP A 46 12.60 -12.51 -1.82
C ASP A 46 11.16 -12.81 -2.23
N LEU A 47 10.18 -12.39 -1.44
CA LEU A 47 8.76 -12.52 -1.79
C LEU A 47 8.41 -11.67 -3.02
N TRP A 48 8.95 -10.46 -3.11
CA TRP A 48 8.80 -9.57 -4.27
C TRP A 48 9.34 -10.20 -5.55
N ARG A 49 10.55 -10.76 -5.48
CA ARG A 49 11.14 -11.50 -6.61
C ARG A 49 10.29 -12.71 -6.99
N HIS A 50 9.84 -13.48 -6.01
CA HIS A 50 8.95 -14.63 -6.25
C HIS A 50 7.65 -14.21 -6.95
N PHE A 51 7.02 -13.13 -6.50
CA PHE A 51 5.83 -12.58 -7.15
C PHE A 51 6.11 -12.19 -8.61
N LEU A 52 7.20 -11.49 -8.89
CA LEU A 52 7.59 -11.06 -10.24
C LEU A 52 7.99 -12.22 -11.18
N ASP A 53 8.37 -13.37 -10.61
CA ASP A 53 8.69 -14.59 -11.34
C ASP A 53 7.44 -15.46 -11.62
N THR A 54 6.38 -15.31 -10.83
CA THR A 54 5.16 -16.14 -10.90
C THR A 54 3.96 -15.44 -11.53
N VAL A 55 3.88 -14.12 -11.43
CA VAL A 55 2.77 -13.30 -11.93
C VAL A 55 3.28 -12.35 -13.00
N ASP A 56 2.55 -12.23 -14.11
CA ASP A 56 2.83 -11.19 -15.12
C ASP A 56 2.41 -9.81 -14.57
N PRO A 57 3.37 -8.93 -14.20
CA PRO A 57 3.05 -7.63 -13.61
C PRO A 57 2.29 -6.72 -14.59
N ALA A 58 2.44 -6.94 -15.91
CA ALA A 58 1.79 -6.10 -16.91
C ALA A 58 0.27 -6.20 -16.85
N GLY A 59 -0.26 -7.36 -16.41
CA GLY A 59 -1.68 -7.60 -16.22
C GLY A 59 -2.18 -7.42 -14.78
N ALA A 60 -1.30 -7.19 -13.81
CA ALA A 60 -1.68 -7.01 -12.42
C ALA A 60 -2.42 -5.68 -12.24
N ARG A 61 -3.68 -5.74 -11.79
CA ARG A 61 -4.54 -4.54 -11.63
C ARG A 61 -4.56 -3.96 -10.23
N ALA A 62 -4.42 -4.82 -9.22
CA ALA A 62 -4.45 -4.42 -7.83
C ALA A 62 -3.37 -5.16 -7.04
N LEU A 63 -2.66 -4.43 -6.19
CA LEU A 63 -1.57 -4.93 -5.35
C LEU A 63 -1.75 -4.42 -3.93
N LEU A 64 -1.52 -5.28 -2.95
CA LEU A 64 -1.49 -4.96 -1.53
C LEU A 64 -0.14 -5.40 -0.96
N ILE A 65 0.45 -4.53 -0.15
CA ILE A 65 1.63 -4.82 0.64
C ILE A 65 1.15 -5.06 2.07
N GLY A 66 1.13 -6.33 2.50
CA GLY A 66 0.86 -6.71 3.88
C GLY A 66 2.08 -6.45 4.78
N PRO A 67 2.24 -7.17 5.91
CA PRO A 67 3.44 -7.09 6.72
C PRO A 67 4.70 -7.28 5.88
N TRP A 68 5.64 -6.32 5.97
CA TRP A 68 6.89 -6.30 5.20
C TRP A 68 8.15 -6.44 6.07
N ARG A 69 7.93 -6.48 7.39
CA ARG A 69 8.97 -6.28 8.39
C ARG A 69 9.76 -7.55 8.61
N GLU A 70 11.09 -7.43 8.62
CA GLU A 70 12.00 -8.46 9.13
C GLU A 70 12.20 -8.32 10.65
N ASP A 71 11.98 -7.10 11.17
CA ASP A 71 12.00 -6.75 12.59
C ASP A 71 11.02 -5.61 12.92
N ASP A 72 10.79 -5.36 14.21
CA ASP A 72 9.82 -4.35 14.69
C ASP A 72 10.07 -2.92 14.14
N TYR A 73 11.29 -2.61 13.67
CA TYR A 73 11.71 -1.27 13.26
C TYR A 73 11.87 -1.10 11.74
N SER A 74 11.55 -2.12 10.96
CA SER A 74 11.71 -2.11 9.51
C SER A 74 10.85 -1.02 8.85
N VAL A 75 11.51 0.01 8.31
CA VAL A 75 10.87 1.13 7.58
C VAL A 75 10.30 0.65 6.24
N LEU A 76 9.24 1.31 5.76
CA LEU A 76 8.59 0.97 4.47
C LEU A 76 9.42 1.39 3.24
N ALA A 77 10.40 2.28 3.39
CA ALA A 77 11.14 2.86 2.26
C ALA A 77 11.74 1.84 1.27
N PRO A 78 12.41 0.75 1.70
CA PRO A 78 12.91 -0.27 0.78
C PRO A 78 11.81 -0.95 -0.06
N VAL A 79 10.61 -1.08 0.48
CA VAL A 79 9.45 -1.61 -0.26
C VAL A 79 9.01 -0.62 -1.34
N VAL A 80 8.91 0.67 -1.01
CA VAL A 80 8.59 1.72 -1.97
C VAL A 80 9.62 1.78 -3.09
N GLU A 81 10.90 1.67 -2.77
CA GLU A 81 11.98 1.65 -3.77
C GLU A 81 11.84 0.48 -4.75
N LEU A 82 11.50 -0.72 -4.27
CA LEU A 82 11.27 -1.90 -5.12
C LEU A 82 10.05 -1.72 -6.03
N LEU A 83 8.95 -1.16 -5.51
CA LEU A 83 7.74 -0.88 -6.28
C LEU A 83 8.04 0.11 -7.41
N VAL A 84 8.66 1.25 -7.08
CA VAL A 84 8.98 2.32 -8.04
C VAL A 84 9.98 1.83 -9.09
N SER A 85 10.98 1.04 -8.69
CA SER A 85 11.99 0.50 -9.61
C SER A 85 11.44 -0.47 -10.64
N ALA A 86 10.27 -1.06 -10.37
CA ALA A 86 9.58 -1.99 -11.27
C ALA A 86 8.37 -1.37 -11.97
N ALA A 87 8.09 -0.07 -11.77
CA ALA A 87 6.83 0.55 -12.17
C ALA A 87 6.54 0.44 -13.67
N ASP A 88 7.58 0.43 -14.52
CA ASP A 88 7.47 0.25 -15.97
C ASP A 88 6.89 -1.13 -16.37
N ARG A 89 6.98 -2.12 -15.48
CA ARG A 89 6.42 -3.47 -15.68
C ARG A 89 4.93 -3.55 -15.32
N PHE A 90 4.39 -2.62 -14.53
CA PHE A 90 3.03 -2.65 -14.00
C PHE A 90 2.06 -1.78 -14.82
N THR A 91 1.92 -2.10 -16.11
CA THR A 91 1.17 -1.26 -17.06
C THR A 91 -0.33 -1.19 -16.78
N ASP A 92 -0.91 -2.23 -16.18
CA ASP A 92 -2.34 -2.26 -15.84
C ASP A 92 -2.65 -1.99 -14.36
N LEU A 93 -1.66 -1.60 -13.55
CA LEU A 93 -1.93 -1.31 -12.14
C LEU A 93 -2.87 -0.10 -11.99
N ARG A 94 -3.95 -0.29 -11.24
CA ARG A 94 -4.98 0.72 -10.95
C ARG A 94 -5.21 0.90 -9.46
N ALA A 95 -4.87 -0.08 -8.63
CA ALA A 95 -5.04 0.04 -7.19
C ALA A 95 -3.83 -0.47 -6.41
N LEU A 96 -3.48 0.26 -5.36
CA LEU A 96 -2.38 -0.08 -4.47
C LEU A 96 -2.79 0.13 -3.01
N PHE A 97 -2.55 -0.87 -2.17
CA PHE A 97 -2.66 -0.76 -0.72
C PHE A 97 -1.26 -0.87 -0.13
N LEU A 98 -0.78 0.20 0.50
CA LEU A 98 0.44 0.19 1.31
C LEU A 98 0.12 -0.13 2.77
N ALA A 99 0.81 -1.13 3.32
CA ALA A 99 0.74 -1.53 4.71
C ALA A 99 -0.62 -2.09 5.15
N ASP A 100 -1.20 -3.05 4.42
CA ASP A 100 -2.35 -3.84 4.87
C ASP A 100 -1.99 -4.76 6.04
N VAL A 101 -1.83 -4.13 7.21
CA VAL A 101 -1.47 -4.72 8.50
C VAL A 101 -2.59 -4.45 9.50
N VAL A 102 -3.09 -5.46 10.19
CA VAL A 102 -4.18 -5.32 11.18
C VAL A 102 -3.63 -5.25 12.60
N GLY A 103 -4.45 -4.80 13.55
CA GLY A 103 -4.03 -4.60 14.94
C GLY A 103 -3.53 -5.87 15.65
N GLU A 104 -3.97 -7.05 15.20
CA GLU A 104 -3.46 -8.34 15.70
C GLU A 104 -2.01 -8.62 15.26
N GLU A 105 -1.56 -8.04 14.13
CA GLU A 105 -0.22 -8.18 13.59
C GLU A 105 0.71 -7.08 14.12
N CYS A 106 0.25 -5.83 14.06
CA CYS A 106 0.97 -4.68 14.59
C CYS A 106 0.00 -3.51 14.82
N GLU A 107 0.20 -2.80 15.93
CA GLU A 107 -0.51 -1.55 16.17
C GLU A 107 -0.13 -0.52 15.08
N VAL A 108 -1.15 0.04 14.42
CA VAL A 108 -0.99 0.92 13.24
C VAL A 108 -0.11 2.17 13.54
N SER A 109 -0.03 2.59 14.80
CA SER A 109 0.82 3.71 15.26
C SER A 109 2.31 3.40 15.30
N TRP A 110 2.70 2.12 15.31
CA TRP A 110 4.08 1.65 15.31
C TRP A 110 4.61 1.33 13.91
N LEU A 111 3.78 1.50 12.89
CA LEU A 111 4.22 1.32 11.51
C LEU A 111 5.20 2.44 11.13
N ALA A 112 6.48 2.09 11.06
CA ALA A 112 7.55 2.85 10.44
C ALA A 112 7.29 3.03 8.93
N MET A 113 6.80 4.20 8.54
CA MET A 113 6.42 4.59 7.18
C MET A 113 7.61 5.27 6.45
N CYS A 114 7.32 6.07 5.42
CA CYS A 114 8.28 6.86 4.65
C CYS A 114 7.55 7.89 3.74
N ASP A 115 8.28 8.61 2.89
CA ASP A 115 7.71 9.37 1.75
C ASP A 115 7.13 8.41 0.71
N ILE A 116 5.81 8.45 0.55
CA ILE A 116 5.08 7.66 -0.45
C ILE A 116 4.82 8.43 -1.75
N THR A 117 5.21 9.71 -1.84
CA THR A 117 5.07 10.52 -3.07
C THR A 117 5.62 9.82 -4.33
N PRO A 118 6.79 9.14 -4.28
CA PRO A 118 7.35 8.46 -5.45
C PRO A 118 6.41 7.39 -6.05
N VAL A 119 5.52 6.78 -5.25
CA VAL A 119 4.53 5.83 -5.74
C VAL A 119 3.56 6.51 -6.71
N LEU A 120 3.03 7.67 -6.33
CA LEU A 120 2.12 8.43 -7.17
C LEU A 120 2.82 8.96 -8.43
N GLU A 121 4.09 9.33 -8.34
CA GLU A 121 4.86 9.76 -9.51
C GLU A 121 5.16 8.60 -10.48
N ALA A 122 5.36 7.39 -9.96
CA ALA A 122 5.74 6.21 -10.74
C ALA A 122 4.56 5.49 -11.42
N PHE A 123 3.35 5.54 -10.85
CA PHE A 123 2.18 4.82 -11.34
C PHE A 123 1.09 5.76 -11.90
N PRO A 124 1.27 6.36 -13.09
CA PRO A 124 0.40 7.43 -13.61
C PRO A 124 -1.06 7.01 -13.89
N LEU A 125 -1.34 5.70 -13.92
CA LEU A 125 -2.66 5.13 -14.13
C LEU A 125 -3.35 4.69 -12.82
N LEU A 126 -2.71 4.92 -11.67
CA LEU A 126 -3.27 4.57 -10.37
C LEU A 126 -4.57 5.33 -10.11
N GLU A 127 -5.65 4.59 -9.83
CA GLU A 127 -6.98 5.10 -9.55
C GLU A 127 -7.30 5.08 -8.05
N GLU A 128 -6.71 4.15 -7.30
CA GLU A 128 -6.97 3.94 -5.88
C GLU A 128 -5.67 3.70 -5.11
N LEU A 129 -5.41 4.53 -4.09
CA LEU A 129 -4.31 4.35 -3.15
C LEU A 129 -4.87 4.30 -1.72
N THR A 130 -4.66 3.20 -1.03
CA THR A 130 -4.93 3.08 0.41
C THR A 130 -3.61 2.95 1.15
N VAL A 131 -3.47 3.63 2.27
CA VAL A 131 -2.28 3.61 3.10
C VAL A 131 -2.71 3.45 4.55
N ARG A 132 -2.14 2.48 5.25
CA ARG A 132 -2.41 2.31 6.68
C ARG A 132 -1.14 2.59 7.48
N GLY A 133 -1.28 3.35 8.56
CA GLY A 133 -0.16 3.85 9.36
C GLY A 133 0.11 5.34 9.15
N GLY A 134 0.31 6.05 10.25
CA GLY A 134 0.70 7.47 10.27
C GLY A 134 2.10 7.72 10.86
N GLY A 135 2.66 6.75 11.59
CA GLY A 135 3.96 6.88 12.25
C GLY A 135 3.95 7.78 13.50
N GLU A 136 2.85 7.84 14.24
CA GLU A 136 2.70 8.69 15.44
C GLU A 136 3.63 8.27 16.61
N GLY A 137 4.07 7.00 16.65
CA GLY A 137 4.92 6.46 17.71
C GLY A 137 6.36 6.13 17.32
N VAL A 138 6.80 6.50 16.12
CA VAL A 138 8.14 6.17 15.57
C VAL A 138 9.00 7.42 15.41
N PRO A 139 10.34 7.31 15.23
CA PRO A 139 11.19 8.47 14.95
C PRO A 139 10.67 9.26 13.74
N ASP A 140 10.86 10.59 13.74
CA ASP A 140 10.36 11.50 12.68
C ASP A 140 10.75 11.03 11.25
N GLU A 141 11.93 10.42 11.12
CA GLU A 141 12.45 9.89 9.84
C GLU A 141 11.63 8.71 9.28
N ALA A 142 10.81 8.08 10.12
CA ALA A 142 9.94 6.96 9.82
C ALA A 142 8.45 7.34 9.87
N THR A 143 8.13 8.64 9.93
CA THR A 143 6.76 9.13 9.83
C THR A 143 6.27 9.08 8.37
N LEU A 144 4.96 8.98 8.18
CA LEU A 144 4.37 9.05 6.84
C LEU A 144 4.58 10.45 6.26
N GLU A 145 5.16 10.51 5.05
CA GLU A 145 5.26 11.75 4.29
C GLU A 145 4.52 11.64 2.94
N LEU A 146 3.84 12.73 2.57
CA LEU A 146 3.25 12.89 1.25
C LEU A 146 3.37 14.37 0.84
N ARG A 147 4.11 14.61 -0.25
CA ARG A 147 4.23 15.93 -0.85
C ARG A 147 3.06 16.18 -1.82
N PRO A 148 2.65 17.44 -2.03
CA PRO A 148 1.62 17.77 -3.02
C PRO A 148 2.01 17.27 -4.42
N VAL A 149 1.18 16.41 -4.99
CA VAL A 149 1.34 15.86 -6.34
C VAL A 149 0.04 15.98 -7.13
N ARG A 150 0.14 16.26 -8.43
CA ARG A 150 -1.01 16.20 -9.34
C ARG A 150 -1.07 14.82 -9.97
N HIS A 151 -2.14 14.07 -9.69
CA HIS A 151 -2.34 12.74 -10.24
C HIS A 151 -3.64 12.66 -11.05
N GLY A 152 -3.53 12.53 -12.38
CA GLY A 152 -4.67 12.65 -13.29
C GLY A 152 -5.65 11.47 -13.25
N ALA A 153 -5.20 10.28 -12.87
CA ALA A 153 -6.04 9.07 -12.82
C ALA A 153 -6.61 8.77 -11.43
N LEU A 154 -6.08 9.40 -10.36
CA LEU A 154 -6.39 9.00 -8.98
C LEU A 154 -7.79 9.47 -8.61
N LYS A 155 -8.66 8.53 -8.25
CA LYS A 155 -10.05 8.73 -7.86
C LYS A 155 -10.23 8.62 -6.34
N SER A 156 -9.41 7.80 -5.69
CA SER A 156 -9.44 7.54 -4.25
C SER A 156 -8.03 7.56 -3.67
N LEU A 157 -7.85 8.30 -2.59
CA LEU A 157 -6.66 8.26 -1.74
C LEU A 157 -7.14 8.23 -0.30
N ARG A 158 -6.92 7.09 0.37
CA ARG A 158 -7.42 6.78 1.72
C ARG A 158 -6.24 6.56 2.66
N PHE A 159 -6.37 7.11 3.87
CA PHE A 159 -5.46 6.83 4.97
C PHE A 159 -6.19 6.19 6.12
N GLU A 160 -5.68 5.07 6.63
CA GLU A 160 -6.17 4.36 7.81
C GLU A 160 -5.13 4.51 8.92
N SER A 161 -5.36 5.41 9.88
CA SER A 161 -4.36 5.74 10.89
C SER A 161 -5.00 6.18 12.21
N GLY A 162 -4.36 5.86 13.34
CA GLY A 162 -4.72 6.42 14.65
C GLY A 162 -4.50 7.93 14.79
N GLY A 163 -3.71 8.51 13.87
CA GLY A 163 -3.45 9.94 13.73
C GLY A 163 -2.65 10.22 12.46
N LEU A 164 -3.08 11.21 11.67
CA LEU A 164 -2.34 11.67 10.49
C LEU A 164 -1.34 12.76 10.88
N PRO A 165 -0.10 12.73 10.34
CA PRO A 165 0.84 13.83 10.51
C PRO A 165 0.25 15.14 9.99
N GLY A 166 0.42 16.23 10.75
CA GLY A 166 -0.20 17.53 10.43
C GLY A 166 0.11 18.02 9.02
N HIS A 167 1.35 17.82 8.54
CA HIS A 167 1.72 18.21 7.18
C HIS A 167 1.01 17.41 6.08
N VAL A 168 0.57 16.17 6.34
CA VAL A 168 -0.27 15.39 5.41
C VAL A 168 -1.72 15.89 5.47
N ALA A 169 -2.20 16.23 6.66
CA ALA A 169 -3.55 16.75 6.88
C ALA A 169 -3.73 18.19 6.34
N ASP A 170 -2.72 19.05 6.42
CA ASP A 170 -2.80 20.47 6.06
C ASP A 170 -2.97 20.73 4.55
N TYR A 171 -2.73 19.73 3.69
CA TYR A 171 -2.98 19.83 2.25
C TYR A 171 -4.44 19.54 1.84
N TRP A 172 -5.35 19.42 2.82
CA TRP A 172 -6.79 19.14 2.67
C TRP A 172 -7.64 20.41 2.82
N ASP A 173 -8.43 20.74 1.79
CA ASP A 173 -9.53 21.71 1.85
C ASP A 173 -10.78 21.09 1.17
N PRO A 174 -11.81 20.70 1.94
CA PRO A 174 -13.00 20.04 1.42
C PRO A 174 -13.97 20.98 0.69
N GLU A 175 -13.77 22.31 0.75
CA GLU A 175 -14.66 23.30 0.11
C GLU A 175 -14.08 23.89 -1.21
N GLY A 176 -12.88 23.47 -1.62
CA GLY A 176 -12.26 23.87 -2.89
C GLY A 176 -12.86 23.14 -4.11
N GLU A 177 -13.23 23.90 -5.15
CA GLU A 177 -13.93 23.45 -6.38
C GLU A 177 -13.25 22.37 -7.25
N GLU A 178 -12.10 21.82 -6.88
CA GLU A 178 -11.42 20.77 -7.65
C GLU A 178 -11.11 19.55 -6.77
N SER A 179 -11.64 18.39 -7.17
CA SER A 179 -11.59 17.10 -6.47
C SER A 179 -10.24 16.81 -5.82
N ARG A 180 -10.24 16.67 -4.49
CA ARG A 180 -9.12 16.13 -3.73
C ARG A 180 -9.62 15.15 -2.69
N TYR A 181 -9.55 13.87 -3.07
CA TYR A 181 -9.25 12.68 -2.24
C TYR A 181 -10.03 12.46 -0.92
N VAL A 182 -10.61 11.26 -0.78
CA VAL A 182 -11.37 10.82 0.40
C VAL A 182 -10.43 10.23 1.46
N ALA A 183 -9.92 11.05 2.38
CA ALA A 183 -9.37 10.55 3.63
C ALA A 183 -10.51 10.08 4.54
N VAL A 184 -10.58 8.78 4.83
CA VAL A 184 -11.48 8.23 5.86
C VAL A 184 -10.62 7.88 7.07
N SER A 185 -10.62 8.75 8.08
CA SER A 185 -10.18 8.37 9.42
C SER A 185 -11.32 7.59 10.07
N GLU A 186 -11.16 6.29 10.29
CA GLU A 186 -12.01 5.51 11.20
C GLU A 186 -11.44 5.51 12.62
#